data_AF-A0A2E5DXM6-F1
#
_entry.id   AF-A0A2E5DXM6-F1
#
_cell.length_a   1.000
_cell.length_b   1.000
_cell.length_c   1.000
_cell.angle_alpha   90.00
_cell.angle_beta   90.00
_cell.angle_gamma   90.00
#
_symmetry.space_group_name_H-M   'P 1'
#
loop_
_entity.id
_entity.type
_entity.pdbx_description
1 polymer ?
#
loop_
_entity_poly.entity_id
_entity_poly.type
_entity_poly.pdbx_seq_one_letter_code
_entity_poly.pdbx_strand_id
1 'polypeptide(L)'
;MDLGISESPTPLQATRDWVVFILGSVLCGLAMLVIEPWLLSAKGGFGPTILQAAHPVAAGVALLMALIVCVFIGATAGRILKSPNKGLVVIGIGIGWLAWRLQGIETIAYNGTLKPVAIETLVWSVLMFGITILVYMVAGPLRYVQSRESKVGTNPLGEINWDHWASSPAAAKLMAAGLCAIPVAGFFAASPMRGQAVAAVTMAGVVVGLVGRLVAPHIQPVLLTTAMMLAGALTQWGISFMVPADELPVIFAQGQLPHLLYPMPIDWAAGALMGVPWGLYAGNAFLHHEDDDGQVAQAA
;
A
#
# COMPACT_ATOMS: atom_id res chain seq x y z
N MET A 1 31.33 -26.92 -4.13
CA MET A 1 30.57 -25.93 -3.34
C MET A 1 30.21 -24.86 -4.34
N ASP A 2 29.04 -25.01 -4.97
CA ASP A 2 28.62 -24.19 -6.11
C ASP A 2 28.49 -22.74 -5.66
N LEU A 3 29.40 -21.91 -6.17
CA LEU A 3 29.29 -20.46 -6.15
C LEU A 3 28.04 -20.12 -6.95
N GLY A 4 26.93 -19.91 -6.24
CA GLY A 4 25.68 -19.41 -6.81
C GLY A 4 25.86 -17.97 -7.28
N ILE A 5 26.65 -17.78 -8.34
CA ILE A 5 26.64 -16.59 -9.18
C ILE A 5 25.17 -16.40 -9.54
N SER A 6 24.59 -15.26 -9.17
CA SER A 6 23.21 -14.96 -9.51
C SER A 6 23.12 -14.90 -11.04
N GLU A 7 22.76 -16.01 -11.68
CA GLU A 7 22.50 -16.01 -13.11
C GLU A 7 21.45 -14.94 -13.36
N SER A 8 21.83 -13.91 -14.12
CA SER A 8 20.90 -12.92 -14.61
C SER A 8 19.72 -13.66 -15.25
N PRO A 9 18.47 -13.33 -14.91
CA PRO A 9 17.32 -14.06 -15.41
C PRO A 9 17.38 -14.14 -16.93
N THR A 10 17.17 -15.32 -17.47
CA THR A 10 17.13 -15.48 -18.93
C THR A 10 16.06 -14.55 -19.53
N PRO A 11 16.25 -14.04 -20.76
CA PRO A 11 15.25 -13.16 -21.40
C PRO A 11 13.83 -13.78 -21.41
N LEU A 12 13.75 -15.11 -21.54
CA LEU A 12 12.49 -15.86 -21.47
C LEU A 12 11.86 -15.79 -20.08
N GLN A 13 12.65 -15.94 -19.01
CA GLN A 13 12.17 -15.82 -17.64
C GLN A 13 11.69 -14.39 -17.33
N ALA A 14 12.46 -13.38 -17.74
CA ALA A 14 12.07 -11.98 -17.57
C ALA A 14 10.74 -11.67 -18.29
N THR A 15 10.59 -12.17 -19.53
CA THR A 15 9.35 -12.02 -20.31
C THR A 15 8.17 -12.68 -19.60
N ARG A 16 8.32 -13.93 -19.15
CA ARG A 16 7.27 -14.64 -18.40
C ARG A 16 6.86 -13.88 -17.14
N ASP A 17 7.82 -13.40 -16.38
CA ASP A 17 7.57 -12.69 -15.13
C ASP A 17 6.82 -11.36 -15.38
N TRP A 18 7.15 -10.63 -16.44
CA TRP A 18 6.39 -9.44 -16.87
C TRP A 18 4.97 -9.78 -17.33
N VAL A 19 4.79 -10.86 -18.10
CA VAL A 19 3.46 -11.30 -18.55
C VAL A 19 2.57 -11.65 -17.35
N VAL A 20 3.08 -12.39 -16.37
CA VAL A 20 2.34 -12.73 -15.14
C VAL A 20 1.97 -11.47 -14.35
N PHE A 21 2.89 -10.52 -14.24
CA PHE A 21 2.64 -9.25 -13.54
C PHE A 21 1.56 -8.41 -14.23
N ILE A 22 1.65 -8.24 -15.55
CA ILE A 22 0.68 -7.47 -16.35
C ILE A 22 -0.69 -8.14 -16.31
N LEU A 23 -0.74 -9.46 -16.54
CA LEU A 23 -1.98 -10.22 -16.51
C LEU A 23 -2.65 -10.14 -15.13
N GLY A 24 -1.89 -10.32 -14.05
CA GLY A 24 -2.40 -10.16 -12.69
C GLY A 24 -2.96 -8.77 -12.43
N SER A 25 -2.26 -7.72 -12.88
CA SER A 25 -2.70 -6.32 -12.74
C SER A 25 -4.01 -6.06 -13.49
N VAL A 26 -4.14 -6.56 -14.73
CA VAL A 26 -5.36 -6.44 -15.53
C VAL A 26 -6.51 -7.19 -14.88
N LEU A 27 -6.31 -8.41 -14.41
CA LEU A 27 -7.35 -9.21 -13.76
C LEU A 27 -7.82 -8.58 -12.45
N CYS A 28 -6.92 -8.05 -11.62
CA CYS A 28 -7.29 -7.29 -10.42
C CYS A 28 -8.10 -6.03 -10.77
N GLY A 29 -7.69 -5.30 -11.81
CA GLY A 29 -8.44 -4.16 -12.32
C GLY A 29 -9.87 -4.52 -12.74
N LEU A 30 -10.01 -5.55 -13.58
CA LEU A 30 -11.32 -6.05 -14.02
C LEU A 30 -12.20 -6.51 -12.85
N ALA A 31 -11.63 -7.21 -11.86
CA ALA A 31 -12.36 -7.63 -10.67
C ALA A 31 -12.92 -6.44 -9.88
N MET A 32 -12.17 -5.33 -9.82
CA MET A 32 -12.63 -4.10 -9.18
C MET A 32 -13.65 -3.31 -10.01
N LEU A 33 -13.63 -3.41 -11.34
CA LEU A 33 -14.64 -2.76 -12.19
C LEU A 33 -16.03 -3.39 -12.04
N VAL A 34 -16.11 -4.69 -11.70
CA VAL A 34 -17.38 -5.40 -11.53
C VAL A 34 -18.26 -4.79 -10.44
N ILE A 35 -17.67 -4.11 -9.45
CA ILE A 35 -18.41 -3.56 -8.31
C ILE A 35 -18.92 -2.12 -8.52
N GLU A 36 -18.59 -1.48 -9.65
CA GLU A 36 -19.04 -0.12 -9.99
C GLU A 36 -20.55 0.12 -9.74
N PRO A 37 -21.48 -0.78 -10.16
CA PRO A 37 -22.91 -0.56 -9.95
C PRO A 37 -23.32 -0.41 -8.48
N TRP A 38 -22.57 -1.05 -7.58
CA TRP A 38 -22.84 -1.02 -6.13
C TRP A 38 -22.31 0.24 -5.44
N LEU A 39 -21.43 0.97 -6.12
CA LEU A 39 -20.78 2.20 -5.61
C LEU A 39 -21.48 3.48 -6.05
N LEU A 40 -22.60 3.36 -6.80
CA LEU A 40 -23.43 4.49 -7.18
C LEU A 40 -24.11 5.09 -5.94
N SER A 41 -24.00 6.40 -5.81
CA SER A 41 -24.73 7.19 -4.82
C SER A 41 -26.20 7.34 -5.22
N ALA A 42 -27.05 7.74 -4.29
CA ALA A 42 -28.46 8.03 -4.55
C ALA A 42 -28.67 9.17 -5.59
N LYS A 43 -27.62 9.95 -5.89
CA LYS A 43 -27.63 11.03 -6.89
C LYS A 43 -27.22 10.55 -8.29
N GLY A 44 -26.96 9.26 -8.48
CA GLY A 44 -26.62 8.64 -9.77
C GLY A 44 -25.14 8.74 -10.16
N GLY A 45 -24.31 9.46 -9.41
CA GLY A 45 -22.84 9.46 -9.57
C GLY A 45 -22.15 8.49 -8.61
N PHE A 46 -20.90 8.10 -8.88
CA PHE A 46 -20.10 7.29 -7.95
C PHE A 46 -19.87 8.02 -6.63
N GLY A 47 -20.10 7.35 -5.51
CA GLY A 47 -19.75 7.90 -4.19
C GLY A 47 -18.23 8.02 -4.03
N PRO A 48 -17.71 9.11 -3.44
CA PRO A 48 -16.27 9.24 -3.16
C PRO A 48 -15.83 8.33 -1.98
N THR A 49 -16.80 7.81 -1.23
CA THR A 49 -16.62 6.81 -0.16
C THR A 49 -17.70 5.74 -0.24
N ILE A 50 -17.41 4.54 0.28
CA ILE A 50 -18.37 3.42 0.35
C ILE A 50 -19.57 3.80 1.22
N LEU A 51 -19.32 4.55 2.29
CA LEU A 51 -20.37 5.03 3.21
C LEU A 51 -21.36 6.00 2.55
N GLN A 52 -21.04 6.54 1.36
CA GLN A 52 -21.90 7.45 0.59
C GLN A 52 -22.59 6.77 -0.61
N ALA A 53 -22.42 5.45 -0.78
CA ALA A 53 -23.19 4.69 -1.76
C ALA A 53 -24.69 4.66 -1.41
N ALA A 54 -25.56 4.44 -2.40
CA ALA A 54 -27.00 4.31 -2.19
C ALA A 54 -27.35 3.17 -1.23
N HIS A 55 -26.56 2.08 -1.28
CA HIS A 55 -26.67 0.93 -0.39
C HIS A 55 -25.30 0.62 0.25
N PRO A 56 -24.91 1.33 1.33
CA PRO A 56 -23.55 1.25 1.89
C PRO A 56 -23.13 -0.17 2.29
N VAL A 57 -24.05 -0.95 2.85
CA VAL A 57 -23.77 -2.34 3.24
C VAL A 57 -23.50 -3.23 2.03
N ALA A 58 -24.32 -3.12 0.97
CA ALA A 58 -24.13 -3.89 -0.26
C ALA A 58 -22.84 -3.49 -0.98
N ALA A 59 -22.53 -2.18 -1.02
CA ALA A 59 -21.27 -1.65 -1.55
C ALA A 59 -20.06 -2.20 -0.79
N GLY A 60 -20.12 -2.21 0.54
CA GLY A 60 -19.07 -2.77 1.40
C GLY A 60 -18.87 -4.27 1.16
N VAL A 61 -19.94 -5.06 1.08
CA VAL A 61 -19.86 -6.50 0.80
C VAL A 61 -19.29 -6.75 -0.60
N ALA A 62 -19.76 -6.02 -1.62
CA ALA A 62 -19.25 -6.15 -2.98
C ALA A 62 -17.75 -5.83 -3.05
N LEU A 63 -17.31 -4.76 -2.39
CA LEU A 63 -15.91 -4.39 -2.29
C LEU A 63 -15.08 -5.45 -1.58
N LEU A 64 -15.54 -5.99 -0.45
CA LEU A 64 -14.83 -7.06 0.26
C LEU A 64 -14.68 -8.30 -0.62
N MET A 65 -15.71 -8.68 -1.37
CA MET A 65 -15.64 -9.82 -2.31
C MET A 65 -14.63 -9.54 -3.45
N ALA A 66 -14.65 -8.35 -4.04
CA ALA A 66 -13.68 -7.97 -5.06
C ALA A 66 -12.24 -7.92 -4.51
N LEU A 67 -12.07 -7.44 -3.27
CA LEU A 67 -10.78 -7.45 -2.57
C LEU A 67 -10.29 -8.88 -2.32
N ILE A 68 -11.14 -9.82 -1.91
CA ILE A 68 -10.76 -11.23 -1.75
C ILE A 68 -10.24 -11.80 -3.07
N VAL A 69 -10.94 -11.52 -4.18
CA VAL A 69 -10.50 -11.94 -5.53
C VAL A 69 -9.15 -11.30 -5.90
N CYS A 70 -8.99 -10.00 -5.66
CA CYS A 70 -7.71 -9.31 -5.91
C CYS A 70 -6.58 -9.85 -5.05
N VAL A 71 -6.81 -10.14 -3.77
CA VAL A 71 -5.84 -10.76 -2.87
C VAL A 71 -5.45 -12.13 -3.39
N PHE A 72 -6.40 -12.94 -3.83
CA PHE A 72 -6.11 -14.26 -4.40
C PHE A 72 -5.23 -14.14 -5.66
N ILE A 73 -5.57 -13.24 -6.58
CA ILE A 73 -4.79 -12.98 -7.81
C ILE A 73 -3.39 -12.47 -7.46
N GLY A 74 -3.30 -11.44 -6.61
CA GLY A 74 -2.05 -10.80 -6.22
C GLY A 74 -1.13 -11.71 -5.42
N ALA A 75 -1.67 -12.49 -4.48
CA ALA A 75 -0.92 -13.48 -3.72
C ALA A 75 -0.40 -14.60 -4.63
N THR A 76 -1.22 -15.09 -5.57
CA THR A 76 -0.82 -16.09 -6.57
C THR A 76 0.27 -15.54 -7.48
N ALA A 77 0.12 -14.32 -8.00
CA ALA A 77 1.15 -13.64 -8.78
C ALA A 77 2.44 -13.47 -7.97
N GLY A 78 2.34 -13.03 -6.71
CA GLY A 78 3.49 -12.90 -5.81
C GLY A 78 4.20 -14.23 -5.56
N ARG A 79 3.46 -15.33 -5.42
CA ARG A 79 4.02 -16.70 -5.30
C ARG A 79 4.77 -17.11 -6.57
N ILE A 80 4.16 -16.95 -7.73
CA ILE A 80 4.75 -17.31 -9.04
C ILE A 80 6.01 -16.48 -9.30
N LEU A 81 5.94 -15.18 -9.00
CA LEU A 81 7.04 -14.23 -9.18
C LEU A 81 8.07 -14.26 -8.04
N LYS A 82 7.87 -15.12 -7.03
CA LYS A 82 8.73 -15.28 -5.85
C LYS A 82 9.00 -13.94 -5.13
N SER A 83 8.02 -13.04 -5.13
CA SER A 83 8.12 -11.70 -4.57
C SER A 83 6.75 -11.21 -4.06
N PRO A 84 6.52 -11.14 -2.73
CA PRO A 84 5.28 -10.59 -2.17
C PRO A 84 5.07 -9.13 -2.61
N ASN A 85 6.14 -8.35 -2.73
CA ASN A 85 6.12 -6.96 -3.19
C ASN A 85 5.45 -6.81 -4.57
N LYS A 86 5.79 -7.66 -5.54
CA LYS A 86 5.13 -7.64 -6.85
C LYS A 86 3.64 -7.97 -6.74
N GLY A 87 3.27 -8.90 -5.85
CA GLY A 87 1.88 -9.23 -5.56
C GLY A 87 1.09 -8.08 -4.96
N LEU A 88 1.68 -7.33 -4.02
CA LEU A 88 1.07 -6.12 -3.46
C LEU A 88 0.86 -5.04 -4.53
N VAL A 89 1.84 -4.81 -5.41
CA VAL A 89 1.69 -3.84 -6.51
C VAL A 89 0.56 -4.25 -7.46
N VAL A 90 0.42 -5.53 -7.79
CA VAL A 90 -0.69 -6.05 -8.60
C VAL A 90 -2.06 -5.72 -7.97
N ILE A 91 -2.20 -5.89 -6.65
CA ILE A 91 -3.43 -5.51 -5.93
C ILE A 91 -3.61 -3.99 -5.94
N GLY A 92 -2.54 -3.25 -5.67
CA GLY A 92 -2.55 -1.79 -5.64
C GLY A 92 -2.96 -1.16 -6.98
N ILE A 93 -2.54 -1.74 -8.11
CA ILE A 93 -2.97 -1.31 -9.45
C ILE A 93 -4.48 -1.57 -9.63
N GLY A 94 -4.98 -2.72 -9.19
CA GLY A 94 -6.42 -3.03 -9.25
C GLY A 94 -7.26 -2.04 -8.44
N ILE A 95 -6.87 -1.77 -7.20
CA ILE A 95 -7.52 -0.77 -6.33
C ILE A 95 -7.39 0.64 -6.93
N GLY A 96 -6.23 0.98 -7.50
CA GLY A 96 -5.99 2.26 -8.17
C GLY A 96 -6.88 2.48 -9.39
N TRP A 97 -7.21 1.41 -10.13
CA TRP A 97 -8.15 1.49 -11.24
C TRP A 97 -9.54 1.91 -10.75
N LEU A 98 -10.03 1.30 -9.66
CA LEU A 98 -11.28 1.71 -9.03
C LEU A 98 -11.21 3.14 -8.52
N ALA A 99 -10.10 3.53 -7.89
CA ALA A 99 -9.88 4.87 -7.38
C ALA A 99 -10.07 5.95 -8.46
N TRP A 100 -9.61 5.72 -9.70
CA TRP A 100 -9.81 6.64 -10.81
C TRP A 100 -11.26 6.79 -11.28
N ARG A 101 -12.15 5.86 -10.91
CA ARG A 101 -13.57 5.87 -11.30
C ARG A 101 -14.44 6.56 -10.26
N LEU A 102 -13.99 6.57 -9.00
CA LEU A 102 -14.69 7.21 -7.91
C LEU A 102 -14.55 8.74 -7.95
N GLN A 103 -15.55 9.42 -7.38
CA GLN A 103 -15.49 10.86 -7.19
C GLN A 103 -14.44 11.26 -6.15
N GLY A 104 -13.98 12.51 -6.23
CA GLY A 104 -12.96 13.03 -5.34
C GLY A 104 -13.53 13.75 -4.12
N ILE A 105 -12.64 14.51 -3.48
CA ILE A 105 -12.96 15.31 -2.30
C ILE A 105 -14.02 16.39 -2.59
N GLU A 106 -14.21 16.78 -3.85
CA GLU A 106 -15.14 17.86 -4.24
C GLU A 106 -16.58 17.51 -3.84
N THR A 107 -16.98 16.25 -4.02
CA THR A 107 -18.33 15.80 -3.66
C THR A 107 -18.56 15.89 -2.15
N ILE A 108 -17.55 15.58 -1.35
CA ILE A 108 -17.61 15.71 0.12
C ILE A 108 -17.58 17.18 0.52
N ALA A 109 -16.78 18.00 -0.16
CA ALA A 109 -16.66 19.42 0.15
C ALA A 109 -17.99 20.16 0.04
N TYR A 110 -18.79 19.85 -1.00
CA TYR A 110 -20.06 20.54 -1.24
C TYR A 110 -21.29 19.89 -0.58
N ASN A 111 -21.23 18.61 -0.21
CA ASN A 111 -22.43 17.86 0.17
C ASN A 111 -22.26 16.92 1.37
N GLY A 112 -21.09 16.92 2.01
CA GLY A 112 -20.72 15.87 2.94
C GLY A 112 -20.04 16.37 4.21
N THR A 113 -19.46 15.42 4.91
CA THR A 113 -18.63 15.68 6.08
C THR A 113 -17.34 14.88 5.93
N LEU A 114 -16.26 15.33 6.56
CA LEU A 114 -14.98 14.61 6.52
C LEU A 114 -14.97 13.36 7.42
N LYS A 115 -15.94 13.22 8.33
CA LYS A 115 -15.95 12.13 9.32
C LYS A 115 -16.06 10.73 8.68
N PRO A 116 -16.98 10.45 7.73
CA PRO A 116 -17.02 9.19 7.01
C PRO A 116 -15.72 8.87 6.28
N VAL A 117 -15.05 9.88 5.72
CA VAL A 117 -13.75 9.73 5.04
C VAL A 117 -12.73 9.19 6.04
N ALA A 118 -12.58 9.84 7.19
CA ALA A 118 -11.63 9.43 8.21
C ALA A 118 -11.93 8.03 8.78
N ILE A 119 -13.21 7.71 9.03
CA ILE A 119 -13.63 6.37 9.47
C ILE A 119 -13.27 5.33 8.43
N GLU A 120 -13.57 5.59 7.16
CA GLU A 120 -13.30 4.65 6.08
C GLU A 120 -11.80 4.44 5.88
N THR A 121 -10.97 5.49 5.97
CA THR A 121 -9.50 5.37 5.93
C THR A 121 -8.96 4.55 7.10
N LEU A 122 -9.53 4.67 8.30
CA LEU A 122 -9.19 3.82 9.43
C LEU A 122 -9.55 2.35 9.16
N VAL A 123 -10.73 2.06 8.62
CA VAL A 123 -11.13 0.70 8.23
C VAL A 123 -10.17 0.13 7.18
N TRP A 124 -9.81 0.92 6.18
CA TRP A 124 -8.84 0.52 5.17
C TRP A 124 -7.45 0.23 5.76
N SER A 125 -7.02 0.91 6.82
CA SER A 125 -5.75 0.57 7.49
C SER A 125 -5.72 -0.85 8.04
N VAL A 126 -6.84 -1.30 8.62
CA VAL A 126 -7.02 -2.67 9.11
C VAL A 126 -7.09 -3.66 7.94
N LEU A 127 -7.79 -3.30 6.86
CA LEU A 127 -7.85 -4.13 5.66
C LEU A 127 -6.46 -4.28 5.01
N MET A 128 -5.68 -3.19 4.89
CA MET A 128 -4.33 -3.21 4.34
C MET A 128 -3.39 -4.09 5.15
N PHE A 129 -3.57 -4.11 6.47
CA PHE A 129 -2.83 -5.00 7.35
C PHE A 129 -3.15 -6.48 7.04
N GLY A 130 -4.44 -6.83 6.96
CA GLY A 130 -4.88 -8.17 6.59
C GLY A 130 -4.40 -8.61 5.21
N ILE A 131 -4.51 -7.73 4.21
CA ILE A 131 -4.03 -7.99 2.84
C ILE A 131 -2.53 -8.26 2.82
N THR A 132 -1.75 -7.43 3.53
CA THR A 132 -0.30 -7.58 3.54
C THR A 132 0.10 -8.90 4.21
N ILE A 133 -0.53 -9.28 5.32
CA ILE A 133 -0.33 -10.59 5.96
C ILE A 133 -0.63 -11.73 4.98
N LEU A 134 -1.81 -11.73 4.36
CA LEU A 134 -2.24 -12.83 3.48
C LEU A 134 -1.30 -12.99 2.29
N VAL A 135 -0.86 -11.89 1.68
CA VAL A 135 0.09 -11.94 0.55
C VAL A 135 1.44 -12.49 1.01
N TYR A 136 1.96 -12.07 2.16
CA TYR A 136 3.23 -12.58 2.69
C TYR A 136 3.14 -14.05 3.11
N MET A 137 2.01 -14.49 3.66
CA MET A 137 1.76 -15.90 4.00
C MET A 137 1.79 -16.80 2.77
N VAL A 138 1.20 -16.35 1.66
CA VAL A 138 1.13 -17.14 0.42
C VAL A 138 2.42 -17.03 -0.39
N ALA A 139 2.93 -15.82 -0.62
CA ALA A 139 4.10 -15.60 -1.47
C ALA A 139 5.43 -15.96 -0.79
N GLY A 140 5.46 -15.96 0.54
CA GLY A 140 6.65 -16.16 1.37
C GLY A 140 7.37 -14.86 1.72
N PRO A 141 8.44 -14.93 2.54
CA PRO A 141 9.21 -13.76 2.97
C PRO A 141 9.98 -13.11 1.81
N LEU A 142 10.41 -11.85 2.03
CA LEU A 142 11.38 -11.23 1.14
C LEU A 142 12.76 -11.88 1.29
N ARG A 143 13.31 -12.36 0.18
CA ARG A 143 14.56 -13.14 0.12
C ARG A 143 15.82 -12.36 0.51
N TYR A 144 15.82 -11.05 0.29
CA TYR A 144 16.96 -10.17 0.57
C TYR A 144 16.95 -9.61 2.00
N VAL A 145 15.96 -9.96 2.81
CA VAL A 145 15.89 -9.56 4.22
C VAL A 145 16.40 -10.72 5.06
N GLN A 146 17.68 -10.67 5.42
CA GLN A 146 18.24 -11.60 6.39
C GLN A 146 17.79 -11.18 7.80
N SER A 147 16.85 -11.93 8.39
CA SER A 147 16.45 -11.72 9.78
C SER A 147 17.65 -11.99 10.69
N ARG A 148 18.07 -10.98 11.46
CA ARG A 148 19.18 -11.08 12.42
C ARG A 148 18.98 -12.21 13.45
N GLU A 149 17.73 -12.54 13.75
CA GLU A 149 17.31 -13.60 14.66
C GLU A 149 17.37 -15.02 14.05
N SER A 150 17.50 -15.17 12.72
CA SER A 150 17.58 -16.49 12.07
C SER A 150 18.88 -17.26 12.34
N LYS A 151 19.82 -16.69 13.11
CA LYS A 151 21.03 -17.39 13.57
C LYS A 151 20.78 -18.30 14.78
N VAL A 152 19.62 -18.23 15.42
CA VAL A 152 19.25 -19.13 16.55
C VAL A 152 18.12 -20.06 16.09
N GLY A 153 18.46 -21.28 15.65
CA GLY A 153 17.50 -22.38 15.54
C GLY A 153 16.55 -22.36 14.33
N THR A 154 17.11 -22.58 13.14
CA THR A 154 16.57 -23.41 12.05
C THR A 154 15.04 -23.60 11.94
N ASN A 155 14.39 -22.80 11.09
CA ASN A 155 13.38 -23.32 10.17
C ASN A 155 13.90 -23.19 8.72
N PRO A 156 14.23 -24.29 8.02
CA PRO A 156 14.81 -24.29 6.67
C PRO A 156 13.86 -23.77 5.56
N LEU A 157 12.63 -23.40 5.93
CA LEU A 157 11.61 -22.86 5.02
C LEU A 157 11.54 -21.31 4.99
N GLY A 158 12.34 -20.61 5.79
CA GLY A 158 12.29 -19.14 5.83
C GLY A 158 10.95 -18.63 6.37
N GLU A 159 10.46 -19.20 7.46
CA GLU A 159 9.20 -18.77 8.06
C GLU A 159 9.34 -17.35 8.65
N ILE A 160 8.27 -16.55 8.51
CA ILE A 160 8.19 -15.23 9.12
C ILE A 160 8.11 -15.45 10.64
N ASN A 161 9.04 -14.89 11.40
CA ASN A 161 8.98 -14.95 12.87
C ASN A 161 7.82 -14.07 13.37
N TRP A 162 6.67 -14.71 13.66
CA TRP A 162 5.45 -14.04 14.12
C TRP A 162 5.45 -13.74 15.64
N ASP A 163 6.50 -14.10 16.37
CA ASP A 163 6.48 -13.93 17.84
C ASP A 163 6.85 -12.50 18.27
N HIS A 164 7.56 -11.73 17.42
CA HIS A 164 8.09 -10.40 17.76
C HIS A 164 7.83 -9.30 16.70
N TRP A 165 7.04 -9.60 15.67
CA TRP A 165 6.83 -8.66 14.55
C TRP A 165 6.12 -7.36 14.95
N ALA A 166 5.31 -7.36 16.02
CA ALA A 166 4.56 -6.18 16.48
C ALA A 166 5.15 -5.51 17.74
N SER A 167 5.81 -6.28 18.61
CA SER A 167 6.29 -5.81 19.92
C SER A 167 7.77 -5.38 19.91
N SER A 168 8.49 -5.58 18.80
CA SER A 168 9.89 -5.20 18.71
C SER A 168 10.08 -3.68 18.53
N PRO A 169 11.19 -3.10 19.04
CA PRO A 169 11.53 -1.70 18.79
C PRO A 169 11.62 -1.34 17.29
N ALA A 170 11.96 -2.32 16.46
CA ALA A 170 12.04 -2.12 15.02
C ALA A 170 10.67 -2.16 14.33
N ALA A 171 9.66 -2.85 14.89
CA ALA A 171 8.26 -2.68 14.49
C ALA A 171 7.78 -1.23 14.73
N ALA A 172 8.12 -0.67 15.90
CA ALA A 172 7.82 0.73 16.21
C ALA A 172 8.51 1.70 15.23
N LYS A 173 9.75 1.41 14.83
CA LYS A 173 10.46 2.17 13.79
C LYS A 173 9.77 2.10 12.43
N LEU A 174 9.29 0.92 12.01
CA LEU A 174 8.51 0.76 10.77
C LEU A 174 7.20 1.55 10.84
N MET A 175 6.50 1.51 11.97
CA MET A 175 5.30 2.32 12.19
C MET A 175 5.59 3.82 12.12
N ALA A 176 6.67 4.27 12.75
CA ALA A 176 7.10 5.67 12.70
C ALA A 176 7.50 6.12 11.28
N ALA A 177 8.09 5.24 10.46
CA ALA A 177 8.39 5.55 9.06
C ALA A 177 7.14 5.90 8.24
N GLY A 178 5.96 5.39 8.62
CA GLY A 178 4.68 5.77 8.03
C GLY A 178 4.37 7.27 8.12
N LEU A 179 4.90 7.97 9.13
CA LEU A 179 4.72 9.42 9.29
C LEU A 179 5.37 10.24 8.15
N CYS A 180 6.37 9.68 7.46
CA CYS A 180 6.96 10.31 6.27
C CYS A 180 5.92 10.48 5.14
N ALA A 181 4.82 9.72 5.16
CA ALA A 181 3.78 9.85 4.16
C ALA A 181 3.09 11.21 4.19
N ILE A 182 2.96 11.83 5.37
CA ILE A 182 2.23 13.08 5.57
C ILE A 182 2.88 14.24 4.78
N PRO A 183 4.14 14.64 5.03
CA PRO A 183 4.74 15.74 4.28
C PRO A 183 4.84 15.46 2.78
N VAL A 184 5.08 14.20 2.38
CA VAL A 184 5.22 13.84 0.96
C VAL A 184 3.87 13.90 0.24
N ALA A 185 2.82 13.29 0.80
CA ALA A 185 1.49 13.35 0.21
C ALA A 185 0.99 14.79 0.15
N GLY A 186 1.17 15.58 1.21
CA GLY A 186 0.79 16.99 1.24
C GLY A 186 1.52 17.86 0.19
N PHE A 187 2.78 17.53 -0.11
CA PHE A 187 3.56 18.22 -1.14
C PHE A 187 3.08 17.86 -2.56
N PHE A 188 2.84 16.57 -2.85
CA PHE A 188 2.47 16.12 -4.19
C PHE A 188 0.98 16.27 -4.52
N ALA A 189 0.09 16.31 -3.52
CA ALA A 189 -1.35 16.49 -3.69
C ALA A 189 -1.71 17.97 -3.91
N ALA A 190 -1.18 18.60 -4.96
CA ALA A 190 -1.39 20.03 -5.23
C ALA A 190 -2.77 20.34 -5.85
N SER A 191 -3.49 19.35 -6.39
CA SER A 191 -4.86 19.52 -6.89
C SER A 191 -5.74 18.32 -6.49
N PRO A 192 -7.07 18.49 -6.48
CA PRO A 192 -8.01 17.43 -6.11
C PRO A 192 -8.22 16.39 -7.23
N MET A 193 -7.54 16.53 -8.38
CA MET A 193 -7.63 15.56 -9.48
C MET A 193 -7.28 14.14 -9.00
N ARG A 194 -8.19 13.18 -9.24
CA ARG A 194 -8.04 11.76 -8.81
C ARG A 194 -6.69 11.15 -9.17
N GLY A 195 -6.23 11.37 -10.41
CA GLY A 195 -4.94 10.87 -10.87
C GLY A 195 -3.76 11.42 -10.05
N GLN A 196 -3.80 12.70 -9.71
CA GLN A 196 -2.78 13.33 -8.87
C GLN A 196 -2.87 12.86 -7.43
N ALA A 197 -4.08 12.73 -6.87
CA ALA A 197 -4.28 12.23 -5.52
C ALA A 197 -3.67 10.83 -5.33
N VAL A 198 -3.97 9.89 -6.25
CA VAL A 198 -3.38 8.53 -6.26
C VAL A 198 -1.87 8.57 -6.48
N ALA A 199 -1.37 9.42 -7.39
CA ALA A 199 0.06 9.56 -7.62
C ALA A 199 0.80 10.11 -6.37
N ALA A 200 0.21 11.09 -5.68
CA ALA A 200 0.78 11.72 -4.49
C ALA A 200 0.96 10.71 -3.35
N VAL A 201 -0.07 9.92 -3.05
CA VAL A 201 0.02 8.86 -2.05
C VAL A 201 0.91 7.70 -2.52
N THR A 202 1.00 7.42 -3.81
CA THR A 202 1.98 6.46 -4.34
C THR A 202 3.42 6.93 -4.07
N MET A 203 3.72 8.21 -4.34
CA MET A 203 5.04 8.80 -4.05
C MET A 203 5.34 8.82 -2.55
N ALA A 204 4.34 9.11 -1.72
CA ALA A 204 4.43 8.99 -0.27
C ALA A 204 4.79 7.55 0.13
N GLY A 205 4.16 6.55 -0.48
CA GLY A 205 4.48 5.13 -0.28
C GLY A 205 5.91 4.78 -0.67
N VAL A 206 6.43 5.31 -1.78
CA VAL A 206 7.84 5.12 -2.17
C VAL A 206 8.78 5.63 -1.09
N VAL A 207 8.53 6.84 -0.55
CA VAL A 207 9.36 7.41 0.52
C VAL A 207 9.24 6.59 1.81
N VAL A 208 8.03 6.18 2.20
CA VAL A 208 7.83 5.33 3.39
C VAL A 208 8.55 3.99 3.24
N GLY A 209 8.45 3.35 2.08
CA GLY A 209 9.15 2.09 1.79
C GLY A 209 10.67 2.25 1.87
N LEU A 210 11.21 3.33 1.30
CA LEU A 210 12.63 3.67 1.34
C LEU A 210 13.11 3.90 2.79
N VAL A 211 12.48 4.82 3.51
CA VAL A 211 12.85 5.16 4.90
C VAL A 211 12.67 3.96 5.82
N GLY A 212 11.54 3.25 5.72
CA GLY A 212 11.27 2.04 6.49
C GLY A 212 12.35 0.98 6.28
N ARG A 213 12.81 0.81 5.04
CA ARG A 213 13.89 -0.12 4.74
C ARG A 213 15.23 0.27 5.37
N LEU A 214 15.57 1.56 5.32
CA LEU A 214 16.83 2.08 5.86
C LEU A 214 16.86 2.04 7.40
N VAL A 215 15.73 2.29 8.06
CA VAL A 215 15.65 2.35 9.52
C VAL A 215 15.54 0.95 10.16
N ALA A 216 14.97 -0.02 9.43
CA ALA A 216 14.82 -1.39 9.90
C ALA A 216 15.19 -2.43 8.80
N PRO A 217 16.47 -2.54 8.42
CA PRO A 217 16.93 -3.38 7.31
C PRO A 217 16.85 -4.90 7.56
N HIS A 218 16.61 -5.33 8.81
CA HIS A 218 16.56 -6.74 9.17
C HIS A 218 15.15 -7.28 9.43
N ILE A 219 14.11 -6.46 9.23
CA ILE A 219 12.72 -6.85 9.50
C ILE A 219 11.92 -6.94 8.21
N GLN A 220 11.04 -7.95 8.13
CA GLN A 220 10.06 -8.07 7.06
C GLN A 220 9.08 -6.89 7.14
N PRO A 221 8.94 -6.10 6.06
CA PRO A 221 8.22 -4.82 6.08
C PRO A 221 6.69 -4.98 5.99
N VAL A 222 6.13 -5.98 6.68
CA VAL A 222 4.69 -6.30 6.68
C VAL A 222 3.86 -5.12 7.21
N LEU A 223 4.43 -4.32 8.11
CA LEU A 223 3.76 -3.18 8.73
C LEU A 223 3.78 -1.89 7.93
N LEU A 224 4.66 -1.72 6.92
CA LEU A 224 4.87 -0.41 6.30
C LEU A 224 3.66 0.12 5.52
N THR A 225 2.98 -0.75 4.78
CA THR A 225 1.75 -0.40 4.05
C THR A 225 0.68 0.11 5.03
N THR A 226 0.50 -0.62 6.15
CA THR A 226 -0.43 -0.25 7.21
C THR A 226 -0.02 1.01 7.94
N ALA A 227 1.27 1.19 8.24
CA ALA A 227 1.81 2.36 8.92
C ALA A 227 1.50 3.65 8.14
N MET A 228 1.75 3.63 6.82
CA MET A 228 1.40 4.74 5.93
C MET A 228 -0.11 5.00 5.93
N MET A 229 -0.92 3.95 5.75
CA MET A 229 -2.38 4.08 5.72
C MET A 229 -2.93 4.66 7.02
N LEU A 230 -2.41 4.19 8.16
CA LEU A 230 -2.80 4.68 9.49
C LEU A 230 -2.37 6.13 9.70
N ALA A 231 -1.18 6.53 9.26
CA ALA A 231 -0.75 7.93 9.33
C ALA A 231 -1.69 8.86 8.54
N GLY A 232 -2.08 8.45 7.33
CA GLY A 232 -3.09 9.16 6.53
C GLY A 232 -4.45 9.21 7.24
N ALA A 233 -4.91 8.09 7.79
CA ALA A 233 -6.18 7.99 8.51
C ALA A 233 -6.23 8.90 9.74
N LEU A 234 -5.19 8.88 10.57
CA LEU A 234 -5.09 9.73 11.77
C LEU A 234 -5.00 11.22 11.41
N THR A 235 -4.34 11.55 10.29
CA THR A 235 -4.28 12.91 9.78
C THR A 235 -5.67 13.40 9.36
N GLN A 236 -6.40 12.61 8.55
CA GLN A 236 -7.76 12.93 8.13
C GLN A 236 -8.73 13.00 9.32
N TRP A 237 -8.56 12.09 10.29
CA TRP A 237 -9.31 12.10 11.55
C TRP A 237 -9.06 13.40 12.32
N GLY A 238 -7.81 13.79 12.54
CA GLY A 238 -7.45 15.03 13.23
C GLY A 238 -8.03 16.27 12.53
N ILE A 239 -7.86 16.37 11.21
CA ILE A 239 -8.37 17.51 10.43
C ILE A 239 -9.92 17.55 10.46
N SER A 240 -10.60 16.40 10.54
CA SER A 240 -12.07 16.35 10.62
C SER A 240 -12.67 17.00 11.88
N PHE A 241 -11.87 17.21 12.93
CA PHE A 241 -12.27 17.99 14.11
C PHE A 241 -11.92 19.48 14.01
N MET A 242 -10.99 19.84 13.13
CA MET A 242 -10.52 21.21 12.95
C MET A 242 -11.37 21.99 11.94
N VAL A 243 -12.01 21.29 10.99
CA VAL A 243 -12.80 21.91 9.93
C VAL A 243 -14.29 21.62 10.15
N PRO A 244 -15.09 22.64 10.52
CA PRO A 244 -16.54 22.51 10.60
C PRO A 244 -17.16 22.12 9.25
N ALA A 245 -18.23 21.32 9.28
CA ALA A 245 -18.85 20.80 8.04
C ALA A 245 -19.50 21.91 7.19
N ASP A 246 -19.98 22.96 7.83
CA ASP A 246 -20.60 24.14 7.22
C ASP A 246 -19.59 25.06 6.52
N GLU A 247 -18.33 25.06 6.96
CA GLU A 247 -17.26 25.87 6.36
C GLU A 247 -16.55 25.16 5.20
N LEU A 248 -16.69 23.84 5.10
CA LEU A 248 -15.99 23.00 4.11
C LEU A 248 -16.20 23.44 2.65
N PRO A 249 -17.42 23.82 2.20
CA PRO A 249 -17.62 24.31 0.83
C PRO A 249 -16.87 25.63 0.56
N VAL A 250 -16.81 26.52 1.56
CA VAL A 250 -16.17 27.84 1.45
C VAL A 250 -14.65 27.67 1.39
N ILE A 251 -14.08 26.88 2.29
CA ILE A 251 -12.64 26.58 2.35
C ILE A 251 -12.19 25.93 1.04
N PHE A 252 -12.98 24.99 0.51
CA PHE A 252 -12.69 24.34 -0.76
C PHE A 252 -12.77 25.32 -1.94
N ALA A 253 -13.81 26.14 -2.02
CA ALA A 253 -13.96 27.15 -3.08
C ALA A 253 -12.83 28.20 -3.07
N GLN A 254 -12.26 28.50 -1.91
CA GLN A 254 -11.12 29.41 -1.75
C GLN A 254 -9.76 28.74 -2.04
N GLY A 255 -9.73 27.44 -2.34
CA GLY A 255 -8.48 26.69 -2.55
C GLY A 255 -7.64 26.55 -1.28
N GLN A 256 -8.26 26.70 -0.10
CA GLN A 256 -7.59 26.65 1.21
C GLN A 256 -7.71 25.28 1.88
N LEU A 257 -8.30 24.29 1.20
CA LEU A 257 -8.44 22.95 1.76
C LEU A 257 -7.04 22.32 1.92
N PRO A 258 -6.70 21.79 3.11
CA PRO A 258 -5.44 21.08 3.30
C PRO A 258 -5.26 19.97 2.26
N HIS A 259 -4.14 19.98 1.55
CA HIS A 259 -3.84 19.03 0.47
C HIS A 259 -3.91 17.56 0.90
N LEU A 260 -3.71 17.29 2.19
CA LEU A 260 -3.83 15.96 2.81
C LEU A 260 -5.25 15.40 2.81
N LEU A 261 -6.27 16.24 2.55
CA LEU A 261 -7.66 15.82 2.40
C LEU A 261 -8.00 15.44 0.96
N TYR A 262 -7.17 15.77 -0.04
CA TYR A 262 -7.47 15.42 -1.43
C TYR A 262 -7.47 13.91 -1.70
N PRO A 263 -6.51 13.11 -1.15
CA PRO A 263 -6.56 11.67 -1.32
C PRO A 263 -7.69 11.04 -0.51
N MET A 264 -8.56 10.33 -1.21
CA MET A 264 -9.64 9.54 -0.65
C MET A 264 -9.11 8.23 -0.04
N PRO A 265 -9.89 7.52 0.81
CA PRO A 265 -9.43 6.33 1.52
C PRO A 265 -8.84 5.27 0.57
N ILE A 266 -9.50 5.07 -0.58
CA ILE A 266 -9.07 4.13 -1.60
C ILE A 266 -7.75 4.55 -2.27
N ASP A 267 -7.47 5.85 -2.38
CA ASP A 267 -6.24 6.37 -2.98
C ASP A 267 -5.07 5.99 -2.09
N TRP A 268 -5.20 6.24 -0.78
CA TRP A 268 -4.21 5.86 0.21
C TRP A 268 -3.92 4.36 0.18
N ALA A 269 -4.96 3.52 0.08
CA ALA A 269 -4.81 2.07 -0.04
C ALA A 269 -4.05 1.67 -1.31
N ALA A 270 -4.45 2.20 -2.47
CA ALA A 270 -3.80 1.94 -3.75
C ALA A 270 -2.33 2.40 -3.73
N GLY A 271 -2.09 3.63 -3.29
CA GLY A 271 -0.75 4.21 -3.24
C GLY A 271 0.17 3.54 -2.23
N ALA A 272 -0.34 3.07 -1.10
CA ALA A 272 0.45 2.30 -0.15
C ALA A 272 0.90 0.96 -0.76
N LEU A 273 -0.03 0.22 -1.39
CA LEU A 273 0.25 -1.07 -2.02
C LEU A 273 1.14 -0.97 -3.26
N MET A 274 1.07 0.13 -4.01
CA MET A 274 1.96 0.37 -5.13
C MET A 274 3.31 0.92 -4.66
N GLY A 275 3.29 2.02 -3.92
CA GLY A 275 4.46 2.82 -3.58
C GLY A 275 5.42 2.14 -2.60
N VAL A 276 4.91 1.53 -1.51
CA VAL A 276 5.78 0.92 -0.48
C VAL A 276 6.69 -0.16 -1.07
N PRO A 277 6.19 -1.11 -1.89
CA PRO A 277 7.06 -2.07 -2.60
C PRO A 277 8.18 -1.43 -3.44
N TRP A 278 7.88 -0.37 -4.18
CA TRP A 278 8.88 0.37 -4.97
C TRP A 278 9.92 1.05 -4.07
N GLY A 279 9.46 1.65 -2.97
CA GLY A 279 10.34 2.24 -1.95
C GLY A 279 11.27 1.22 -1.30
N LEU A 280 10.75 0.03 -0.97
CA LEU A 280 11.54 -1.07 -0.44
C LEU A 280 12.63 -1.52 -1.43
N TYR A 281 12.29 -1.60 -2.72
CA TYR A 281 13.26 -1.91 -3.78
C TYR A 281 14.36 -0.85 -3.85
N ALA A 282 13.99 0.43 -3.86
CA ALA A 282 14.96 1.54 -3.84
C ALA A 282 15.84 1.52 -2.58
N GLY A 283 15.27 1.25 -1.40
CA GLY A 283 16.02 1.20 -0.15
C GLY A 283 17.04 0.09 -0.08
N ASN A 284 16.79 -1.05 -0.73
CA ASN A 284 17.80 -2.11 -0.83
C ASN A 284 19.05 -1.67 -1.59
N ALA A 285 18.93 -0.80 -2.59
CA ALA A 285 20.06 -0.34 -3.38
C ALA A 285 21.08 0.47 -2.54
N PHE A 286 20.67 0.99 -1.39
CA PHE A 286 21.54 1.76 -0.48
C PHE A 286 22.16 0.91 0.64
N LEU A 287 21.63 -0.30 0.89
CA LEU A 287 22.18 -1.19 1.90
C LEU A 287 23.35 -1.96 1.28
N HIS A 288 24.56 -1.74 1.81
CA HIS A 288 25.72 -2.54 1.43
C HIS A 288 25.57 -3.95 2.02
N HIS A 289 25.75 -4.97 1.19
CA HIS A 289 25.81 -6.35 1.66
C HIS A 289 27.27 -6.61 2.09
N GLU A 290 27.52 -6.70 3.40
CA GLU A 290 28.84 -6.99 4.01
C GLU A 290 29.46 -8.34 3.56
N ASP A 291 28.78 -9.09 2.68
CA ASP A 291 29.24 -10.36 2.14
C ASP A 291 30.49 -10.21 1.23
N ASP A 292 30.79 -9.00 0.72
CA ASP A 292 32.00 -8.75 -0.09
C ASP A 292 33.29 -8.62 0.75
N ASP A 293 33.23 -8.11 1.98
CA ASP A 293 34.44 -7.85 2.77
C ASP A 293 34.93 -9.08 3.57
N GLY A 294 34.01 -9.97 3.95
CA GLY A 294 34.34 -11.19 4.70
C GLY A 294 34.99 -12.29 3.85
N GLN A 295 34.74 -12.31 2.54
CA GLN A 295 35.32 -13.29 1.62
C GLN A 295 36.73 -12.91 1.17
N VAL A 296 37.04 -11.62 1.04
CA VAL A 296 38.41 -11.15 0.75
C VAL A 296 39.35 -11.41 1.93
N ALA A 297 38.86 -11.29 3.17
CA ALA A 297 39.64 -11.57 4.37
C ALA A 297 39.84 -13.07 4.67
N GLN A 298 39.02 -13.97 4.08
CA GLN A 298 39.20 -15.42 4.19
C GLN A 298 39.98 -16.02 3.00
N ALA A 299 40.13 -15.25 1.92
CA ALA A 299 40.93 -15.61 0.74
C ALA A 299 42.35 -15.01 0.76
N ALA A 300 42.68 -14.20 1.76
CA ALA A 300 44.02 -13.63 2.02
C ALA A 300 44.67 -14.34 3.21
#